data_AF-A0A9X5C482-F1
#
_entry.id   AF-A0A9X5C482-F1
#
_cell.length_a   1.000
_cell.length_b   1.000
_cell.length_c   1.000
_cell.angle_alpha   90.00
_cell.angle_beta   90.00
_cell.angle_gamma   90.00
#
_symmetry.space_group_name_H-M   'P 1'
#
loop_
_entity.id
_entity.type
_entity.pdbx_description
1 polymer ?
#
loop_
_entity_poly.entity_id
_entity_poly.type
_entity_poly.pdbx_seq_one_letter_code
_entity_poly.pdbx_strand_id
1 'polypeptide(L)'
;MVSLLSINPITKFAIFFVSSNNELDKLPTSLKCGKDNLSTIKSCSFGSLARCENGDFYILSGDDEWIVYNVSSSGGTGGASVNIGEIPNSNIMSLFS
;
A
#
# COMPACT_ATOMS: atom_id res chain seq x y z
N MET A 1 1.25 -14.68 -4.63
CA MET A 1 0.25 -14.70 -3.57
C MET A 1 0.05 -13.30 -3.01
N VAL A 2 -1.16 -12.98 -2.53
CA VAL A 2 -1.43 -11.76 -1.74
C VAL A 2 -1.86 -12.12 -0.32
N SER A 3 -1.39 -11.33 0.65
CA SER A 3 -1.63 -11.54 2.08
C SER A 3 -1.82 -10.21 2.80
N LEU A 4 -2.75 -10.18 3.76
CA LEU A 4 -2.87 -9.07 4.69
C LEU A 4 -1.86 -9.22 5.82
N LEU A 5 -1.02 -8.20 6.04
CA LEU A 5 -0.09 -8.17 7.17
C LEU A 5 -0.73 -7.51 8.40
N SER A 6 -1.40 -6.38 8.20
CA SER A 6 -2.05 -5.64 9.28
C SER A 6 -3.19 -4.77 8.75
N ILE A 7 -4.25 -4.62 9.54
CA ILE A 7 -5.34 -3.68 9.23
C ILE A 7 -5.81 -2.99 10.51
N ASN A 8 -5.97 -1.68 10.46
CA ASN A 8 -6.66 -0.95 11.51
C ASN A 8 -8.18 -1.04 11.26
N PRO A 9 -8.96 -1.62 12.19
CA PRO A 9 -10.39 -1.81 11.97
C PRO A 9 -11.20 -0.50 11.98
N ILE A 10 -10.65 0.57 12.56
CA ILE A 10 -11.26 1.90 12.66
C ILE A 10 -10.89 2.73 11.43
N THR A 11 -9.59 2.96 11.20
CA THR A 11 -9.13 3.83 10.10
C THR A 11 -9.12 3.14 8.75
N LYS A 12 -9.32 1.82 8.69
CA LYS A 12 -9.22 0.99 7.47
C LYS A 12 -7.87 1.08 6.75
N PHE A 13 -6.86 1.63 7.41
CA PHE A 13 -5.49 1.58 6.93
C PHE A 13 -4.99 0.15 6.97
N ALA A 14 -4.50 -0.36 5.85
CA ALA A 14 -4.03 -1.73 5.73
C ALA A 14 -2.61 -1.78 5.17
N ILE A 15 -1.91 -2.84 5.57
CA ILE A 15 -0.57 -3.19 5.11
C ILE A 15 -0.65 -4.58 4.51
N PHE A 16 -0.21 -4.72 3.27
CA PHE A 16 -0.24 -5.97 2.52
C PHE A 16 1.15 -6.46 2.14
N PHE A 17 1.22 -7.75 1.88
CA PHE A 17 2.33 -8.39 1.18
C PHE A 17 1.81 -8.96 -0.14
N VAL A 18 2.58 -8.76 -1.21
CA VAL A 18 2.32 -9.34 -2.52
C VAL A 18 3.58 -10.06 -3.03
N SER A 19 3.43 -11.25 -3.62
CA SER A 19 4.57 -11.98 -4.19
C SER A 19 5.04 -11.39 -5.52
N SER A 20 4.15 -10.73 -6.25
CA SER A 20 4.44 -10.18 -7.57
C SER A 20 3.57 -8.96 -7.88
N ASN A 21 4.11 -8.04 -8.68
CA ASN A 21 3.41 -6.86 -9.17
C ASN A 21 2.14 -7.22 -9.96
N ASN A 22 2.12 -8.40 -10.59
CA ASN A 22 0.95 -8.90 -11.33
C ASN A 22 -0.26 -9.18 -10.42
N GLU A 23 -0.10 -9.16 -9.11
CA GLU A 23 -1.17 -9.42 -8.15
C GLU A 23 -1.66 -8.17 -7.44
N LEU A 24 -1.16 -6.99 -7.81
CA LEU A 24 -1.63 -5.71 -7.27
C LEU A 24 -3.12 -5.49 -7.56
N ASP A 25 -3.64 -6.03 -8.67
CA ASP A 25 -5.06 -5.95 -9.03
C ASP A 25 -5.99 -6.72 -8.08
N LYS A 26 -5.40 -7.58 -7.22
CA LYS A 26 -6.11 -8.34 -6.20
C LYS A 26 -6.21 -7.59 -4.88
N LEU A 27 -5.43 -6.52 -4.70
CA LEU A 27 -5.48 -5.73 -3.48
C LEU A 27 -6.81 -4.94 -3.43
N PRO A 28 -7.43 -4.82 -2.26
CA PRO A 28 -8.57 -3.93 -2.07
C PRO A 28 -8.16 -2.48 -2.32
N THR A 29 -9.14 -1.69 -2.75
CA THR A 29 -9.03 -0.23 -2.86
C THR A 29 -10.04 0.43 -1.91
N SER A 30 -10.23 1.73 -1.99
CA SER A 30 -11.29 2.42 -1.23
C SER A 30 -12.69 2.08 -1.77
N LEU A 31 -12.79 1.79 -3.08
CA LEU A 31 -14.05 1.52 -3.76
C LEU A 31 -14.28 0.03 -4.08
N LYS A 32 -13.21 -0.76 -4.16
CA LYS A 32 -13.27 -2.17 -4.57
C LYS A 32 -12.80 -3.09 -3.46
N CYS A 33 -13.54 -4.18 -3.27
CA CYS A 33 -13.11 -5.28 -2.41
C CYS A 33 -11.87 -5.96 -3.01
N GLY A 34 -11.05 -6.55 -2.15
CA GLY A 34 -9.94 -7.39 -2.59
C GLY A 34 -10.44 -8.63 -3.34
N LYS A 35 -9.52 -9.33 -4.00
CA LYS A 35 -9.80 -10.61 -4.64
C LYS A 35 -9.24 -11.77 -3.82
N ASP A 36 -9.62 -12.98 -4.18
CA ASP A 36 -9.16 -14.22 -3.55
C ASP A 36 -9.31 -14.17 -2.01
N ASN A 37 -8.20 -14.33 -1.31
CA ASN A 37 -8.09 -14.36 0.15
C ASN A 37 -8.42 -12.99 0.81
N LEU A 38 -8.45 -11.91 0.03
CA LEU A 38 -8.72 -10.54 0.49
C LEU A 38 -10.15 -10.08 0.18
N SER A 39 -11.01 -10.96 -0.34
CA SER A 39 -12.42 -10.66 -0.67
C SER A 39 -13.27 -10.19 0.50
N THR A 40 -12.84 -10.49 1.72
CA THR A 40 -13.48 -10.03 2.96
C THR A 40 -13.12 -8.59 3.33
N ILE A 41 -12.06 -8.04 2.74
CA ILE A 41 -11.62 -6.65 2.95
C ILE A 41 -12.34 -5.77 1.93
N LYS A 42 -13.38 -5.10 2.41
CA LYS A 42 -14.34 -4.38 1.55
C LYS A 42 -13.90 -2.96 1.17
N SER A 43 -13.00 -2.38 1.95
CA SER A 43 -12.46 -1.04 1.71
C SER A 43 -11.17 -0.83 2.47
N CYS A 44 -10.22 -0.18 1.81
CA CYS A 44 -8.97 0.30 2.39
C CYS A 44 -8.90 1.82 2.28
N SER A 45 -8.35 2.45 3.31
CA SER A 45 -8.13 3.90 3.27
C SER A 45 -6.95 4.24 2.37
N PHE A 46 -7.06 5.41 1.72
CA PHE A 46 -5.93 6.00 1.01
C PHE A 46 -4.70 6.09 1.91
N GLY A 47 -3.53 5.88 1.32
CA GLY A 47 -2.28 5.76 2.05
C GLY A 47 -1.95 4.35 2.55
N SER A 48 -2.89 3.39 2.45
CA SER A 48 -2.59 1.97 2.71
C SER A 48 -1.39 1.49 1.90
N LEU A 49 -0.62 0.56 2.45
CA LEU A 49 0.68 0.16 1.92
C LEU A 49 0.68 -1.30 1.47
N ALA A 50 1.49 -1.61 0.47
CA ALA A 50 1.81 -2.98 0.10
C ALA A 50 3.30 -3.11 -0.16
N ARG A 51 3.89 -4.21 0.31
CA ARG A 51 5.28 -4.58 -0.01
C ARG A 51 5.26 -5.76 -0.96
N CYS A 52 6.02 -5.63 -2.04
CA CYS A 52 6.26 -6.72 -2.97
C CYS A 52 7.52 -7.50 -2.56
N GLU A 53 7.52 -8.80 -2.86
CA GLU A 53 8.66 -9.70 -2.62
C GLU A 53 9.93 -9.26 -3.36
N ASN A 54 9.77 -8.59 -4.50
CA ASN A 54 10.89 -8.02 -5.26
C ASN A 54 11.57 -6.82 -4.57
N GLY A 55 11.03 -6.32 -3.46
CA GLY A 55 11.55 -5.18 -2.71
C GLY A 55 10.84 -3.85 -3.00
N ASP A 56 9.93 -3.80 -3.97
CA ASP A 56 9.15 -2.61 -4.27
C ASP A 56 8.09 -2.35 -3.18
N PHE A 57 7.80 -1.07 -2.96
CA PHE A 57 6.72 -0.62 -2.10
C PHE A 57 5.65 0.05 -2.94
N TYR A 58 4.40 -0.12 -2.53
CA TYR A 58 3.24 0.46 -3.18
C TYR A 58 2.37 1.17 -2.16
N ILE A 59 1.68 2.21 -2.61
CA ILE A 59 0.73 2.97 -1.82
C ILE A 59 -0.59 3.10 -2.59
N LEU A 60 -1.71 3.02 -1.88
CA LEU A 60 -3.02 3.33 -2.44
C LEU A 60 -3.17 4.86 -2.53
N SER A 61 -3.13 5.38 -3.76
CA SER A 61 -3.30 6.81 -4.08
C SER A 61 -4.74 7.28 -3.83
N GLY A 62 -4.93 8.60 -3.71
CA GLY A 62 -6.25 9.23 -3.69
C GLY A 62 -7.07 9.02 -4.95
N ASP A 63 -6.44 8.60 -6.06
CA ASP A 63 -7.09 8.20 -7.30
C ASP A 63 -7.62 6.75 -7.29
N ASP A 64 -7.62 6.08 -6.11
CA ASP A 64 -8.05 4.69 -5.93
C ASP A 64 -7.19 3.64 -6.67
N GLU A 65 -5.91 3.98 -6.90
CA GLU A 65 -4.94 3.14 -7.61
C GLU A 65 -3.70 2.83 -6.75
N TRP A 66 -3.20 1.61 -6.86
CA TRP A 66 -1.94 1.20 -6.24
C TRP A 66 -0.76 1.65 -7.11
N ILE A 67 0.04 2.59 -6.60
CA ILE A 67 1.18 3.16 -7.31
C ILE A 67 2.49 2.83 -6.59
N VAL A 68 3.58 2.75 -7.36
CA VAL A 68 4.92 2.52 -6.79
C VAL A 68 5.29 3.69 -5.89
N TYR A 69 5.69 3.37 -4.67
CA TYR A 69 6.20 4.31 -3.69
C TYR A 69 7.72 4.22 -3.61
N ASN A 70 8.40 5.16 -4.29
CA ASN A 70 9.84 5.31 -4.17
C ASN A 70 10.16 6.18 -2.95
N VAL A 71 10.75 5.57 -1.92
CA VAL A 71 11.35 6.30 -0.79
C VAL A 71 12.68 6.89 -1.27
N SER A 72 12.63 7.89 -2.16
CA SER A 72 13.85 8.59 -2.54
C SER A 72 14.34 9.36 -1.30
N SER A 73 15.40 8.85 -0.68
CA SER A 73 16.19 9.57 0.31
C SER A 73 16.76 10.82 -0.38
N SER A 74 16.04 11.92 -0.30
CA SER A 74 16.48 13.29 -0.61
C SER A 74 17.55 13.39 -1.71
N GLY A 75 17.12 13.51 -2.97
CA GLY A 75 18.03 13.84 -4.07
C GLY A 75 17.45 13.66 -5.46
N GLY A 76 16.61 14.60 -5.92
CA GLY A 76 16.37 14.80 -7.35
C GLY A 76 15.07 14.22 -7.93
N THR A 77 14.17 15.14 -8.30
CA THR A 77 13.36 15.19 -9.52
C THR A 77 12.66 13.90 -10.00
N GLY A 78 11.33 13.83 -9.81
CA GLY A 78 10.44 13.16 -10.78
C GLY A 78 9.48 12.08 -10.29
N GLY A 79 9.44 11.74 -9.00
CA GLY A 79 8.44 10.82 -8.44
C GLY A 79 7.25 11.59 -7.86
N ALA A 80 6.01 11.18 -8.16
CA ALA A 80 4.80 11.78 -7.61
C ALA A 80 4.89 11.87 -6.07
N SER A 81 5.02 13.09 -5.56
CA SER A 81 5.01 13.39 -4.13
C SER A 81 3.59 13.20 -3.60
N VAL A 82 3.32 12.04 -3.00
CA VAL A 82 2.08 11.80 -2.27
C VAL A 82 2.17 12.59 -0.96
N ASN A 83 1.27 13.57 -0.74
CA ASN A 83 1.13 14.26 0.54
C ASN A 83 0.51 13.30 1.56
N ILE A 84 1.34 12.53 2.25
CA ILE A 84 0.88 11.61 3.29
C ILE A 84 0.91 12.33 4.63
N GLY A 85 -0.20 13.00 4.99
CA GLY A 85 -0.34 13.72 6.25
C GLY A 85 -0.33 12.87 7.52
N GLU A 86 -0.25 11.54 7.42
CA GLU A 86 -0.45 10.62 8.56
C GLU A 86 0.55 9.46 8.67
N ILE A 87 1.45 9.25 7.72
CA ILE A 87 2.53 8.26 7.91
C ILE A 87 3.73 9.05 8.41
N PRO A 88 4.12 8.92 9.70
CA PRO A 88 5.31 9.59 10.19
C PRO A 88 6.47 9.20 9.27
N ASN A 89 7.18 10.20 8.76
CA ASN A 89 8.32 10.10 7.86
C ASN A 89 9.48 9.21 8.41
N SER A 90 9.29 8.67 9.60
CA SER A 90 10.14 7.72 10.32
C SER A 90 9.97 6.29 9.75
N ASN A 91 10.63 6.02 8.63
CA ASN A 91 10.87 4.69 8.07
C ASN A 91 9.62 3.81 7.87
N ILE A 92 8.99 3.89 6.71
CA ILE A 92 8.03 2.88 6.23
C ILE A 92 8.58 1.45 6.37
N MET A 93 9.89 1.25 6.26
CA MET A 93 10.51 -0.05 6.51
C MET A 93 10.25 -0.61 7.92
N SER A 94 10.07 0.25 8.93
CA SER A 94 9.72 -0.17 10.30
C SER A 94 8.29 -0.72 10.43
N LEU A 95 7.43 -0.45 9.45
CA LEU A 95 6.06 -0.99 9.41
C LEU A 95 6.02 -2.44 8.90
N PHE A 96 7.14 -2.94 8.36
CA PHE A 96 7.28 -4.29 7.80
C PHE A 96 8.34 -5.13 8.52
N SER A 97 8.92 -4.62 9.62
CA SER A 97 9.96 -5.27 10.43
C SER A 97 9.40 -5.97 11.66
#